data_AF-A0A359LTJ6-F1
#
_entry.id   AF-A0A359LTJ6-F1
#
_cell.length_a   1.000
_cell.length_b   1.000
_cell.length_c   1.000
_cell.angle_alpha   90.00
_cell.angle_beta   90.00
_cell.angle_gamma   90.00
#
_symmetry.space_group_name_H-M   'P 1'
#
loop_
_entity.id
_entity.type
_entity.pdbx_description
1 polymer ?
#
loop_
_entity_poly.entity_id
_entity_poly.type
_entity_poly.pdbx_seq_one_letter_code
_entity_poly.pdbx_strand_id
1 'polypeptide(L)' 'TVPDPTAVRLIVAAAKELAPGVPVLARLRYHQFLGELRRAGADHIVDEEETVGRHLAQQAIALTGPRPA' A
#
# COMPACT_ATOMS: atom_id res chain seq x y z
N THR A 1 2.91 -8.62 -6.41
CA THR A 1 2.41 -7.24 -6.38
C THR A 1 2.70 -6.58 -7.72
N VAL A 2 1.94 -5.54 -8.12
CA VAL A 2 2.17 -4.79 -9.38
C VAL A 2 2.56 -3.35 -9.01
N PRO A 3 3.57 -2.72 -9.64
CA PRO A 3 4.05 -1.38 -9.26
C PRO A 3 3.40 -0.24 -10.05
N ASP A 4 2.75 -0.53 -11.17
CA ASP A 4 2.03 0.45 -11.97
C ASP A 4 0.66 0.74 -11.34
N PRO A 5 0.37 1.99 -10.91
CA PRO A 5 -0.88 2.32 -10.23
C PRO A 5 -2.11 2.10 -11.12
N THR A 6 -1.97 2.30 -12.44
CA THR A 6 -3.05 2.08 -13.40
C THR A 6 -3.42 0.60 -13.50
N ALA A 7 -2.42 -0.27 -13.71
CA ALA A 7 -2.61 -1.71 -13.79
C ALA A 7 -3.20 -2.28 -12.49
N VAL A 8 -2.71 -1.85 -11.33
CA VAL A 8 -3.28 -2.28 -10.04
C VAL A 8 -4.77 -1.94 -9.98
N ARG A 9 -5.15 -0.69 -10.29
CA ARG A 9 -6.55 -0.25 -10.27
C ARG A 9 -7.43 -1.10 -11.19
N LEU A 10 -6.97 -1.36 -12.42
CA LEU A 10 -7.71 -2.16 -13.41
C LEU A 10 -7.87 -3.62 -12.96
N ILE A 11 -6.80 -4.23 -12.42
CA ILE A 11 -6.82 -5.61 -11.92
C ILE A 11 -7.80 -5.73 -10.74
N VAL A 12 -7.77 -4.79 -9.80
CA VAL A 12 -8.68 -4.80 -8.64
C VAL A 12 -10.12 -4.69 -9.09
N ALA A 13 -10.43 -3.75 -10.00
CA ALA A 13 -11.77 -3.58 -10.53
C ALA A 13 -12.28 -4.86 -11.23
N ALA A 14 -11.45 -5.45 -12.09
CA ALA A 14 -11.79 -6.69 -12.78
C ALA A 14 -12.00 -7.86 -11.81
N ALA A 15 -11.17 -7.99 -10.77
CA ALA A 15 -11.32 -9.03 -9.76
C ALA A 15 -12.65 -8.88 -9.00
N LYS A 16 -13.03 -7.65 -8.62
CA LYS A 16 -14.30 -7.38 -7.93
C LYS A 16 -15.52 -7.55 -8.83
N GLU A 17 -15.40 -7.29 -10.12
CA GLU A 17 -16.46 -7.55 -11.10
C GLU A 17 -16.68 -9.06 -11.31
N LEU A 18 -15.60 -9.83 -11.50
CA LEU A 18 -15.67 -11.27 -11.80
C LEU A 18 -16.02 -12.11 -10.56
N ALA A 19 -15.52 -11.72 -9.39
CA ALA A 19 -15.65 -12.50 -8.16
C ALA A 19 -15.72 -11.58 -6.94
N PRO A 20 -16.88 -10.93 -6.68
CA PRO A 20 -17.01 -9.91 -5.63
C PRO A 20 -16.68 -10.43 -4.21
N GLY A 21 -16.86 -11.74 -3.97
CA GLY A 21 -16.55 -12.38 -2.71
C GLY A 21 -15.06 -12.67 -2.47
N VAL A 22 -14.19 -12.49 -3.47
CA VAL A 22 -12.74 -12.70 -3.31
C VAL A 22 -12.11 -11.48 -2.61
N PRO A 23 -11.42 -11.68 -1.47
CA PRO A 23 -10.67 -10.59 -0.83
C PRO A 23 -9.46 -10.16 -1.68
N VAL A 24 -9.25 -8.86 -1.78
CA VAL A 24 -8.17 -8.24 -2.55
C VAL A 24 -7.31 -7.37 -1.63
N LEU A 25 -6.07 -7.84 -1.40
CA LEU A 25 -5.00 -7.05 -0.80
C LEU A 25 -4.19 -6.37 -1.92
N ALA A 26 -4.19 -5.04 -1.95
CA ALA A 26 -3.44 -4.27 -2.94
C ALA A 26 -2.33 -3.44 -2.28
N ARG A 27 -1.15 -3.42 -2.90
CA ARG A 27 -0.07 -2.50 -2.52
C ARG A 27 -0.25 -1.20 -3.30
N LEU A 28 -0.26 -0.09 -2.57
CA LEU A 28 -0.28 1.26 -3.10
C LEU A 28 1.15 1.80 -3.12
N ARG A 29 1.63 2.19 -4.30
CA ARG A 29 2.99 2.73 -4.47
C ARG A 29 3.10 4.22 -4.14
N TYR A 30 2.06 5.00 -4.43
CA TYR A 30 2.05 6.44 -4.19
C TYR A 30 0.76 6.84 -3.49
N HIS A 31 0.85 7.55 -2.37
CA HIS A 31 -0.31 7.87 -1.51
C HIS A 31 -1.46 8.56 -2.27
N GLN A 32 -1.14 9.38 -3.27
CA GLN A 32 -2.13 10.10 -4.09
C GLN A 32 -3.17 9.19 -4.77
N PHE A 33 -2.85 7.92 -5.06
CA PHE A 33 -3.78 6.98 -5.70
C PHE A 33 -4.64 6.20 -4.70
N LEU A 34 -4.52 6.45 -3.39
CA LEU A 34 -5.29 5.74 -2.36
C LEU A 34 -6.80 5.81 -2.62
N GLY A 35 -7.31 6.99 -2.98
CA GLY A 35 -8.74 7.18 -3.25
C GLY A 35 -9.24 6.44 -4.49
N GLU A 36 -8.42 6.33 -5.53
CA GLU A 36 -8.75 5.54 -6.73
C GLU A 36 -8.75 4.05 -6.45
N LEU A 37 -7.76 3.56 -5.70
CA LEU A 37 -7.64 2.15 -5.37
C LEU A 37 -8.74 1.68 -4.42
N ARG A 38 -9.17 2.53 -3.47
CA ARG A 38 -10.37 2.29 -2.66
C ARG A 38 -11.63 2.20 -3.50
N ARG A 39 -11.82 3.13 -4.44
CA ARG A 39 -12.98 3.12 -5.35
C ARG A 39 -13.00 1.91 -6.28
N ALA A 40 -11.84 1.36 -6.64
CA ALA A 40 -11.76 0.11 -7.41
C ALA A 40 -12.22 -1.12 -6.62
N GLY A 41 -12.36 -1.01 -5.30
CA GLY A 41 -12.88 -2.07 -4.43
C GLY A 41 -11.81 -2.91 -3.74
N ALA A 42 -10.58 -2.40 -3.57
CA ALA A 42 -9.60 -3.10 -2.74
C ALA A 42 -10.08 -3.16 -1.28
N ASP A 43 -10.10 -4.37 -0.68
CA ASP A 43 -10.55 -4.55 0.71
C ASP A 43 -9.49 -4.07 1.70
N HIS A 44 -8.23 -4.30 1.36
CA HIS A 44 -7.10 -3.86 2.16
C HIS A 44 -6.04 -3.24 1.26
N ILE A 45 -5.52 -2.10 1.71
CA ILE A 45 -4.50 -1.34 0.99
C ILE A 45 -3.30 -1.18 1.90
N VAL A 46 -2.14 -1.61 1.41
CA VAL A 46 -0.86 -1.35 2.05
C VAL A 46 -0.22 -0.16 1.36
N ASP A 47 -0.15 0.97 2.05
CA ASP A 47 0.57 2.15 1.59
C ASP A 47 2.08 1.93 1.75
N GLU A 48 2.76 1.73 0.63
CA GLU A 48 4.18 1.44 0.60
C GLU A 48 5.01 2.65 1.04
N GLU A 49 4.68 3.86 0.60
CA GLU A 49 5.42 5.08 0.96
C GLU A 49 5.38 5.31 2.46
N GLU A 50 4.18 5.23 3.04
CA GLU A 50 4.01 5.45 4.47
C GLU A 50 4.66 4.32 5.29
N THR A 51 4.52 3.08 4.84
CA THR A 51 5.09 1.91 5.54
C THR A 51 6.62 1.93 5.50
N VAL A 52 7.21 2.15 4.33
CA VAL A 52 8.66 2.24 4.16
C VAL A 52 9.19 3.47 4.90
N GLY A 53 8.54 4.62 4.79
CA GLY A 53 8.92 5.85 5.50
C GLY A 53 8.96 5.66 7.02
N ARG A 54 7.95 5.02 7.61
CA ARG A 54 7.95 4.67 9.04
C ARG A 54 9.09 3.75 9.42
N HIS A 55 9.34 2.71 8.60
CA HIS A 55 10.38 1.73 8.89
C HIS A 55 11.78 2.38 8.83
N LEU A 56 12.01 3.23 7.83
CA LEU A 56 13.25 3.99 7.69
C LEU A 56 13.45 4.95 8.87
N ALA A 57 12.39 5.65 9.31
CA ALA A 57 12.48 6.54 10.48
C ALA A 57 12.85 5.77 11.76
N GLN A 58 12.23 4.59 11.98
CA GLN A 58 12.56 3.73 13.12
C GLN A 58 14.03 3.29 13.09
N GLN A 59 14.52 2.89 11.91
CA GLN A 59 15.93 2.51 11.74
C GLN A 59 16.87 3.70 11.98
N ALA A 60 16.53 4.88 11.46
CA ALA A 60 17.33 6.09 11.67
C ALA A 60 17.42 6.46 13.16
N ILE A 61 16.31 6.39 13.90
CA ILE A 61 16.27 6.62 15.35
C ILE A 61 17.12 5.58 16.09
N ALA A 62 17.03 4.31 15.72
CA ALA A 62 17.84 3.26 16.35
C ALA A 62 19.34 3.46 16.11
N LEU A 63 19.73 3.97 14.94
CA LEU A 63 21.14 4.21 14.58
C LEU A 63 21.72 5.49 15.17
N THR A 64 20.89 6.53 15.36
CA THR A 64 21.34 7.88 15.76
C THR A 64 20.90 8.30 17.16
N GLY A 65 20.01 7.54 17.79
CA GLY A 65 19.51 7.81 19.13
C GLY A 65 20.61 7.73 20.18
N PRO A 66 20.45 8.44 21.32
CA PRO A 66 21.40 8.34 22.41
C PRO A 66 21.48 6.89 22.89
N ARG A 67 22.71 6.37 23.04
CA ARG A 67 22.92 5.06 23.67
C ARG A 67 22.40 5.13 25.11
N PRO A 68 21.61 4.15 25.58
CA PRO A 68 21.24 4.09 26.98
C PRO A 68 22.52 4.08 27.84
N ALA A 69 22.52 4.91 28.88
CA ALA A 69 23.62 5.07 29.82
C ALA A 69 23.95 3.75 30.55
#